data_AF-A2EAW2-F1
#
_entry.id   AF-A2EAW2-F1
#
_cell.length_a   1.000
_cell.length_b   1.000
_cell.length_c   1.000
_cell.angle_alpha   90.00
_cell.angle_beta   90.00
_cell.angle_gamma   90.00
#
_symmetry.space_group_name_H-M   'P 1'
#
loop_
_entity.id
_entity.type
_entity.pdbx_description
1 polymer ?
#
loop_
_entity_poly.entity_id
_entity_poly.type
_entity_poly.pdbx_seq_one_letter_code
_entity_poly.pdbx_strand_id
1 'polypeptide(L)'
;MIPALKNDQSLQESIPQGLLDQKYEHILFIRKATVNDKEEIVLASEYSLYFFTSKTFSKQLQVRLSFTWDKIKSINLPDSSTIILTYIEKELKILHKDAVQMFYSILLHLKSIFIPSEMPQVEINVKQPTGITPNSSPMLSRYIYLARKNNIEIAANALTALKEGSVLVRKSEEKHKQIELDLSLFPGIQNQMYIYLKTAEIEPSIQKIIIPKTGKPKPWTSLVPHFQSNDTVDGVICKEIISEDFIEVVEAISNNSKSKINSFTFQDTSFTEDSLISIINLIKIKNIDSISILSSIEAPQFEKLAPHFADQSIKLSSLNNY
;
A
#
# COMPACT_ATOMS: atom_id res chain seq x y z
N MET A 1 -17.60 22.77 4.53
CA MET A 1 -17.81 21.44 5.14
C MET A 1 -18.97 20.80 4.38
N ILE A 2 -18.70 19.86 3.47
CA ILE A 2 -19.79 19.09 2.85
C ILE A 2 -20.25 18.05 3.89
N PRO A 3 -21.55 17.94 4.17
CA PRO A 3 -22.08 16.81 4.92
C PRO A 3 -21.66 15.49 4.27
N ALA A 4 -21.29 14.48 5.06
CA ALA A 4 -21.09 13.14 4.54
C ALA A 4 -22.32 12.72 3.70
N LEU A 5 -22.09 12.10 2.54
CA LEU A 5 -23.17 11.54 1.73
C LEU A 5 -23.94 10.52 2.57
N LYS A 6 -25.17 10.86 2.98
CA LYS A 6 -26.04 9.88 3.63
C LYS A 6 -26.39 8.80 2.62
N ASN A 7 -26.14 7.54 2.94
CA ASN A 7 -26.53 6.44 2.06
C ASN A 7 -28.05 6.31 2.04
N ASP A 8 -28.59 5.94 0.87
CA ASP A 8 -30.00 5.59 0.73
C ASP A 8 -30.20 4.19 1.33
N GLN A 9 -30.78 4.13 2.52
CA GLN A 9 -30.98 2.88 3.28
C GLN A 9 -31.81 1.87 2.48
N SER A 10 -32.82 2.33 1.74
CA SER A 10 -33.67 1.45 0.95
C SER A 10 -32.90 0.75 -0.19
N LEU A 11 -31.96 1.48 -0.79
CA LEU A 11 -31.07 0.90 -1.80
C LEU A 11 -30.04 -0.05 -1.17
N GLN A 12 -29.53 0.25 0.03
CA GLN A 12 -28.60 -0.63 0.73
C GLN A 12 -29.23 -1.98 1.08
N GLU A 13 -30.49 -1.99 1.54
CA GLU A 13 -31.24 -3.22 1.83
C GLU A 13 -31.50 -4.07 0.58
N SER A 14 -31.42 -3.47 -0.61
CA SER A 14 -31.67 -4.13 -1.90
C SER A 14 -30.40 -4.72 -2.54
N ILE A 15 -29.22 -4.54 -1.92
CA ILE A 15 -27.95 -5.08 -2.41
C ILE A 15 -27.98 -6.62 -2.32
N PRO A 16 -27.59 -7.35 -3.37
CA PRO A 16 -27.53 -8.81 -3.34
C PRO A 16 -26.67 -9.34 -2.19
N GLN A 17 -27.19 -10.33 -1.47
CA GLN A 17 -26.47 -10.97 -0.37
C GLN A 17 -25.16 -11.60 -0.88
N GLY A 18 -24.06 -11.37 -0.17
CA GLY A 18 -22.73 -11.87 -0.54
C GLY A 18 -22.01 -11.07 -1.62
N LEU A 19 -22.62 -10.01 -2.18
CA LEU A 19 -21.93 -9.13 -3.13
C LEU A 19 -20.81 -8.34 -2.46
N LEU A 20 -21.13 -7.76 -1.30
CA LEU A 20 -20.18 -7.08 -0.45
C LEU A 20 -19.86 -8.02 0.69
N ASP A 21 -18.58 -8.25 0.94
CA ASP A 21 -18.17 -8.88 2.19
C ASP A 21 -18.25 -7.81 3.28
N GLN A 22 -19.43 -7.82 3.92
CA GLN A 22 -19.91 -6.85 4.91
C GLN A 22 -18.96 -6.69 6.11
N LYS A 23 -18.04 -7.64 6.30
CA LYS A 23 -17.05 -7.59 7.37
C LYS A 23 -15.96 -6.55 7.11
N TYR A 24 -15.62 -6.32 5.84
CA TYR A 24 -14.44 -5.53 5.45
C TYR A 24 -14.70 -4.45 4.41
N GLU A 25 -15.89 -4.41 3.79
CA GLU A 25 -16.16 -3.48 2.70
C GLU A 25 -17.16 -2.41 3.08
N HIS A 26 -16.66 -1.18 3.22
CA HIS A 26 -17.50 -0.03 3.43
C HIS A 26 -18.05 0.51 2.09
N ILE A 27 -19.33 0.88 2.10
CA ILE A 27 -19.97 1.58 0.99
C ILE A 27 -19.61 3.06 1.09
N LEU A 28 -18.87 3.57 0.10
CA LEU A 28 -18.56 4.99 -0.04
C LEU A 28 -19.83 5.78 -0.35
N PHE A 29 -20.61 5.30 -1.31
CA PHE A 29 -21.97 5.76 -1.57
C PHE A 29 -22.79 4.75 -2.37
N ILE A 30 -24.12 4.90 -2.31
CA ILE A 30 -25.08 4.27 -3.23
C ILE A 30 -26.12 5.29 -3.70
N ARG A 31 -26.35 5.42 -5.01
CA ARG A 31 -27.25 6.43 -5.62
C ARG A 31 -27.94 5.91 -6.86
N LYS A 32 -29.18 6.35 -7.09
CA LYS A 32 -29.82 6.25 -8.40
C LYS A 32 -29.31 7.39 -9.29
N ALA A 33 -28.75 7.09 -10.46
CA ALA A 33 -28.18 8.07 -11.39
C ALA A 33 -28.47 7.68 -12.84
N THR A 34 -28.29 8.62 -13.77
CA THR A 34 -28.36 8.33 -15.20
C THR A 34 -26.97 7.98 -15.71
N VAL A 35 -26.77 6.76 -16.19
CA VAL A 35 -25.49 6.24 -16.69
C VAL A 35 -25.65 5.92 -18.17
N ASN A 36 -24.94 6.65 -19.04
CA ASN A 36 -25.06 6.54 -20.51
C ASN A 36 -26.53 6.47 -20.96
N ASP A 37 -27.31 7.47 -20.54
CA ASP A 37 -28.74 7.64 -20.86
C ASP A 37 -29.72 6.61 -20.26
N LYS A 38 -29.28 5.79 -19.30
CA LYS A 38 -30.12 4.81 -18.59
C LYS A 38 -30.15 5.09 -17.09
N GLU A 39 -31.31 4.97 -16.47
CA GLU A 39 -31.39 5.01 -15.01
C GLU A 39 -30.82 3.72 -14.40
N GLU A 40 -29.80 3.87 -13.56
CA GLU A 40 -29.10 2.77 -12.89
C GLU A 40 -28.85 3.13 -11.42
N ILE A 41 -28.55 2.11 -10.61
CA ILE A 41 -28.01 2.33 -9.26
C ILE A 41 -26.50 2.20 -9.34
N VAL A 42 -25.81 3.24 -8.89
CA VAL A 42 -24.35 3.31 -8.80
C VAL A 42 -23.96 3.12 -7.34
N LEU A 43 -23.15 2.09 -7.06
CA LEU A 43 -22.56 1.85 -5.75
C LEU A 43 -21.04 1.92 -5.88
N ALA A 44 -20.42 2.80 -5.09
CA ALA A 44 -18.98 2.80 -4.89
C ALA A 44 -18.68 2.19 -3.52
N SER A 45 -17.79 1.20 -3.50
CA SER A 45 -17.27 0.58 -2.28
C SER A 45 -15.77 0.80 -2.14
N GLU A 46 -15.17 0.33 -1.05
CA GLU A 46 -13.71 0.38 -0.92
C GLU A 46 -12.96 -0.48 -1.96
N TYR A 47 -13.61 -1.44 -2.62
CA TYR A 47 -12.96 -2.34 -3.58
C TYR A 47 -13.32 -2.07 -5.05
N SER A 48 -14.56 -1.70 -5.33
CA SER A 48 -15.08 -1.65 -6.70
C SER A 48 -16.18 -0.61 -6.90
N LEU A 49 -16.44 -0.31 -8.16
CA LEU A 49 -17.61 0.43 -8.59
C LEU A 49 -18.59 -0.55 -9.25
N TYR A 50 -19.86 -0.49 -8.84
CA TYR A 50 -20.93 -1.37 -9.30
C TYR A 50 -22.06 -0.55 -9.90
N PHE A 51 -22.64 -1.09 -10.96
CA PHE A 51 -23.78 -0.54 -11.68
C PHE A 51 -24.87 -1.59 -11.73
N PHE A 52 -26.05 -1.27 -11.19
CA PHE A 52 -27.18 -2.18 -11.15
C PHE A 52 -28.34 -1.69 -12.00
N THR A 53 -29.03 -2.65 -12.60
CA THR A 53 -30.35 -2.43 -13.17
C THR A 53 -31.42 -2.95 -12.20
N SER A 54 -32.51 -2.21 -12.06
CA SER A 54 -33.70 -2.67 -11.34
C SER A 54 -34.50 -3.57 -12.27
N LYS A 55 -34.88 -4.77 -11.82
CA LYS A 55 -35.89 -5.55 -12.54
C LYS A 55 -37.26 -4.95 -12.27
N THR A 56 -38.07 -4.79 -13.31
CA THR A 56 -39.40 -4.16 -13.26
C THR A 56 -40.38 -4.89 -12.33
N PHE A 57 -40.10 -6.15 -11.99
CA PHE A 57 -40.98 -7.02 -11.20
C PHE A 57 -40.37 -7.64 -9.94
N SER A 58 -39.07 -7.42 -9.68
CA SER A 58 -38.44 -7.84 -8.43
C SER A 58 -37.67 -6.69 -7.81
N LYS A 59 -37.76 -6.52 -6.48
CA LYS A 59 -36.91 -5.58 -5.73
C LYS A 59 -35.43 -5.97 -5.73
N GLN A 60 -35.05 -7.00 -6.49
CA GLN A 60 -33.69 -7.51 -6.53
C GLN A 60 -32.89 -6.74 -7.58
N LEU A 61 -31.77 -6.17 -7.15
CA LEU A 61 -30.80 -5.53 -8.01
C LEU A 61 -29.98 -6.57 -8.76
N GLN A 62 -29.79 -6.38 -10.06
CA GLN A 62 -28.87 -7.19 -10.85
C GLN A 62 -27.64 -6.37 -11.22
N VAL A 63 -26.45 -6.88 -10.92
CA VAL A 63 -25.19 -6.25 -11.35
C VAL A 63 -25.13 -6.32 -12.88
N ARG A 64 -25.14 -5.16 -13.53
CA ARG A 64 -24.93 -5.02 -14.98
C ARG A 64 -23.44 -4.95 -15.30
N LEU A 65 -22.71 -4.18 -14.50
CA LEU A 65 -21.30 -3.91 -14.69
C LEU A 65 -20.66 -3.71 -13.31
N SER A 66 -19.46 -4.24 -13.15
CA SER A 66 -18.58 -3.88 -12.05
C SER A 66 -17.13 -3.86 -12.53
N PHE A 67 -16.32 -3.07 -11.86
CA PHE A 67 -14.87 -3.09 -12.03
C PHE A 67 -14.17 -2.58 -10.77
N THR A 68 -12.97 -3.11 -10.56
CA THR A 68 -12.10 -2.70 -9.45
C THR A 68 -11.45 -1.35 -9.74
N TRP A 69 -11.02 -0.67 -8.67
CA TRP A 69 -10.42 0.65 -8.78
C TRP A 69 -9.18 0.71 -9.71
N ASP A 70 -8.38 -0.37 -9.81
CA ASP A 70 -7.21 -0.43 -10.70
C ASP A 70 -7.54 -0.49 -12.19
N LYS A 71 -8.83 -0.67 -12.54
CA LYS A 71 -9.27 -0.65 -13.94
C LYS A 71 -9.64 0.73 -14.45
N ILE A 72 -9.70 1.72 -13.57
CA ILE A 72 -9.95 3.12 -13.94
C ILE A 72 -8.66 3.70 -14.51
N LYS A 73 -8.74 4.23 -15.74
CA LYS A 73 -7.63 4.93 -16.40
C LYS A 73 -7.72 6.44 -16.16
N SER A 74 -8.93 7.00 -16.17
CA SER A 74 -9.18 8.41 -15.90
C SER A 74 -10.53 8.65 -15.24
N ILE A 75 -10.61 9.75 -14.49
CA ILE A 75 -11.81 10.25 -13.85
C ILE A 75 -11.90 11.77 -14.05
N ASN A 76 -13.01 12.24 -14.63
CA ASN A 76 -13.23 13.64 -14.98
C ASN A 76 -14.54 14.17 -14.36
N LEU A 77 -14.48 15.39 -13.83
CA LEU A 77 -15.63 16.18 -13.38
C LEU A 77 -15.75 17.43 -14.27
N PRO A 78 -16.33 17.31 -15.49
CA PRO A 78 -16.41 18.43 -16.43
C PRO A 78 -17.36 19.55 -15.95
N ASP A 79 -18.40 19.19 -15.19
CA ASP A 79 -19.38 20.11 -14.61
C ASP A 79 -19.90 19.58 -13.26
N SER A 80 -20.75 20.34 -12.57
CA SER A 80 -21.23 19.99 -11.22
C SER A 80 -22.22 18.81 -11.16
N SER A 81 -22.63 18.27 -12.31
CA SER A 81 -23.66 17.23 -12.44
C SER A 81 -23.19 15.97 -13.15
N THR A 82 -21.99 15.98 -13.74
CA THR A 82 -21.49 14.90 -14.60
C THR A 82 -20.17 14.36 -14.08
N ILE A 83 -20.08 13.05 -13.87
CA ILE A 83 -18.81 12.32 -13.70
C ILE A 83 -18.57 11.51 -14.96
N ILE A 84 -17.36 11.59 -15.52
CA ILE A 84 -16.92 10.73 -16.62
C ILE A 84 -15.82 9.80 -16.11
N LEU A 85 -16.00 8.50 -16.28
CA LEU A 85 -15.02 7.47 -15.94
C LEU A 85 -14.59 6.74 -17.21
N THR A 86 -13.28 6.62 -17.43
CA THR A 86 -12.75 5.73 -18.46
C THR A 86 -12.17 4.47 -17.80
N TYR A 87 -12.71 3.30 -18.14
CA TYR A 87 -12.30 2.00 -17.61
C TYR A 87 -12.05 1.04 -18.77
N ILE A 88 -10.88 0.38 -18.82
CA ILE A 88 -10.55 -0.62 -19.87
C ILE A 88 -11.01 -0.17 -21.28
N GLU A 89 -10.75 1.09 -21.65
CA GLU A 89 -11.09 1.73 -22.95
C GLU A 89 -12.58 2.00 -23.23
N LYS A 90 -13.43 1.88 -22.21
CA LYS A 90 -14.84 2.27 -22.27
C LYS A 90 -15.09 3.50 -21.41
N GLU A 91 -16.06 4.32 -21.83
CA GLU A 91 -16.46 5.52 -21.11
C GLU A 91 -17.82 5.32 -20.43
N LEU A 92 -17.92 5.78 -19.18
CA LEU A 92 -19.18 5.89 -18.44
C LEU A 92 -19.40 7.34 -18.07
N LYS A 93 -20.50 7.89 -18.56
CA LYS A 93 -21.02 9.19 -18.18
C LYS A 93 -22.12 9.01 -17.14
N ILE A 94 -21.88 9.49 -15.93
CA ILE A 94 -22.79 9.42 -14.78
C ILE A 94 -23.33 10.83 -14.52
N LEU A 95 -24.63 11.02 -14.68
CA LEU A 95 -25.33 12.25 -14.38
C LEU A 95 -26.05 12.14 -13.03
N HIS A 96 -25.72 13.04 -12.11
CA HIS A 96 -26.35 13.08 -10.79
C HIS A 96 -26.23 14.48 -10.15
N LYS A 97 -27.25 14.91 -9.40
CA LYS A 97 -27.25 16.21 -8.70
C LYS A 97 -26.13 16.35 -7.64
N ASP A 98 -25.69 15.24 -7.08
CA ASP A 98 -24.61 15.16 -6.09
C ASP A 98 -23.28 14.67 -6.72
N ALA A 99 -23.09 14.86 -8.04
CA ALA A 99 -21.91 14.36 -8.76
C ALA A 99 -20.59 14.87 -8.16
N VAL A 100 -20.54 16.14 -7.73
CA VAL A 100 -19.35 16.69 -7.06
C VAL A 100 -19.00 15.88 -5.82
N GLN A 101 -19.97 15.64 -4.92
CA GLN A 101 -19.74 14.88 -3.69
C GLN A 101 -19.30 13.44 -3.99
N MET A 102 -19.99 12.77 -4.92
CA MET A 102 -19.65 11.41 -5.35
C MET A 102 -18.23 11.32 -5.92
N PHE A 103 -17.86 12.26 -6.79
CA PHE A 103 -16.52 12.35 -7.37
C PHE A 103 -15.45 12.50 -6.30
N TYR A 104 -15.64 13.42 -5.36
CA TYR A 104 -14.66 13.63 -4.29
C TYR A 104 -14.59 12.47 -3.30
N SER A 105 -15.70 11.77 -3.05
CA SER A 105 -15.70 10.51 -2.29
C SER A 105 -14.85 9.44 -2.98
N ILE A 106 -14.96 9.28 -4.30
CA ILE A 106 -14.08 8.39 -5.07
C ILE A 106 -12.63 8.87 -4.98
N LEU A 107 -12.36 10.14 -5.27
CA LEU A 107 -11.01 10.67 -5.33
C LEU A 107 -10.27 10.54 -3.99
N LEU A 108 -10.94 10.81 -2.88
CA LEU A 108 -10.37 10.60 -1.55
C LEU A 108 -10.05 9.13 -1.30
N HIS A 109 -10.98 8.23 -1.66
CA HIS A 109 -10.77 6.81 -1.49
C HIS A 109 -9.56 6.34 -2.29
N LEU A 110 -9.49 6.71 -3.59
CA LEU A 110 -8.35 6.40 -4.46
C LEU A 110 -7.03 6.91 -3.87
N LYS A 111 -6.99 8.16 -3.39
CA LYS A 111 -5.80 8.71 -2.71
C LYS A 111 -5.43 7.98 -1.43
N SER A 112 -6.36 7.27 -0.80
CA SER A 112 -6.11 6.47 0.40
C SER A 112 -5.71 5.02 0.12
N ILE A 113 -5.85 4.55 -1.13
CA ILE A 113 -5.48 3.19 -1.51
C ILE A 113 -4.39 3.12 -2.58
N PHE A 114 -4.10 4.19 -3.32
CA PHE A 114 -3.13 4.21 -4.41
C PHE A 114 -1.94 5.12 -4.12
N ILE A 115 -0.75 4.64 -4.50
CA ILE A 115 0.45 5.48 -4.61
C ILE A 115 0.40 6.32 -5.89
N PRO A 116 1.22 7.38 -6.04
CA PRO A 116 1.13 8.28 -7.18
C PRO A 116 1.22 7.61 -8.56
N SER A 117 2.01 6.53 -8.69
CA SER A 117 2.15 5.77 -9.94
C SER A 117 0.94 4.88 -10.29
N GLU A 118 0.07 4.61 -9.31
CA GLU A 118 -1.16 3.82 -9.49
C GLU A 118 -2.40 4.70 -9.71
N MET A 119 -2.29 6.01 -9.45
CA MET A 119 -3.41 6.94 -9.56
C MET A 119 -3.87 7.07 -11.02
N PRO A 120 -5.20 7.05 -11.29
CA PRO A 120 -5.72 7.36 -12.61
C PRO A 120 -5.47 8.84 -12.95
N GLN A 121 -5.58 9.19 -14.22
CA GLN A 121 -5.61 10.59 -14.63
C GLN A 121 -6.85 11.29 -14.04
N VAL A 122 -6.65 12.46 -13.43
CA VAL A 122 -7.72 13.21 -12.76
C VAL A 122 -7.87 14.58 -13.40
N GLU A 123 -9.05 14.88 -13.92
CA GLU A 123 -9.40 16.19 -14.48
C GLU A 123 -10.58 16.79 -13.73
N ILE A 124 -10.47 18.05 -13.30
CA ILE A 124 -11.48 18.71 -12.47
C ILE A 124 -11.71 20.13 -13.02
N ASN A 125 -12.90 20.36 -13.57
CA ASN A 125 -13.29 21.68 -14.10
C ASN A 125 -14.26 22.42 -13.17
N VAL A 126 -14.43 21.93 -11.95
CA VAL A 126 -15.32 22.48 -10.93
C VAL A 126 -14.51 22.87 -9.70
N LYS A 127 -14.93 23.93 -9.00
CA LYS A 127 -14.28 24.35 -7.75
C LYS A 127 -14.29 23.21 -6.72
N GLN A 128 -13.13 22.96 -6.13
CA GLN A 128 -13.01 21.98 -5.06
C GLN A 128 -13.83 22.40 -3.84
N PRO A 129 -14.64 21.50 -3.28
CA PRO A 129 -15.37 21.81 -2.06
C PRO A 129 -14.45 21.93 -0.85
N THR A 130 -14.83 22.81 0.08
CA THR A 130 -14.10 22.99 1.33
C THR A 130 -14.52 21.98 2.40
N GLY A 131 -13.54 21.46 3.16
CA GLY A 131 -13.78 20.60 4.33
C GLY A 131 -14.04 19.14 3.99
N ILE A 132 -13.43 18.64 2.92
CA ILE A 132 -13.35 17.21 2.64
C ILE A 132 -12.15 16.66 3.43
N THR A 133 -12.38 15.82 4.43
CA THR A 133 -11.32 15.23 5.25
C THR A 133 -10.87 13.90 4.67
N PRO A 134 -9.55 13.64 4.57
CA PRO A 134 -9.02 12.33 4.19
C PRO A 134 -9.53 11.20 5.09
N ASN A 135 -9.47 9.99 4.55
CA ASN A 135 -9.69 8.76 5.33
C ASN A 135 -8.72 8.70 6.52
N SER A 136 -9.20 8.26 7.67
CA SER A 136 -8.45 8.27 8.94
C SER A 136 -7.37 7.19 9.04
N SER A 137 -7.33 6.22 8.11
CA SER A 137 -6.39 5.09 8.14
C SER A 137 -5.99 4.59 6.73
N PRO A 138 -5.16 5.35 5.97
CA PRO A 138 -4.78 4.97 4.59
C PRO A 138 -4.11 3.59 4.49
N MET A 139 -3.20 3.24 5.41
CA MET A 139 -2.61 1.90 5.45
C MET A 139 -3.65 0.78 5.54
N LEU A 140 -4.67 0.94 6.40
CA LEU A 140 -5.71 -0.08 6.56
C LEU A 140 -6.49 -0.27 5.26
N SER A 141 -6.94 0.84 4.65
CA SER A 141 -7.71 0.79 3.40
C SER A 141 -6.88 0.21 2.25
N ARG A 142 -5.59 0.59 2.14
CA ARG A 142 -4.69 0.02 1.14
C ARG A 142 -4.47 -1.48 1.37
N TYR A 143 -4.27 -1.92 2.62
CA TYR A 143 -4.11 -3.34 2.92
C TYR A 143 -5.35 -4.15 2.54
N ILE A 144 -6.55 -3.70 2.91
CA ILE A 144 -7.81 -4.39 2.57
C ILE A 144 -7.95 -4.50 1.04
N TYR A 145 -7.66 -3.41 0.33
CA TYR A 145 -7.68 -3.39 -1.13
C TYR A 145 -6.68 -4.40 -1.73
N LEU A 146 -5.41 -4.38 -1.30
CA LEU A 146 -4.37 -5.27 -1.80
C LEU A 146 -4.64 -6.74 -1.46
N ALA A 147 -5.10 -7.03 -0.24
CA ALA A 147 -5.44 -8.39 0.18
C ALA A 147 -6.54 -8.97 -0.74
N ARG A 148 -7.61 -8.21 -0.99
CA ARG A 148 -8.68 -8.64 -1.91
C ARG A 148 -8.21 -8.79 -3.35
N LYS A 149 -7.46 -7.82 -3.86
CA LYS A 149 -6.88 -7.88 -5.21
C LYS A 149 -6.07 -9.17 -5.44
N ASN A 150 -5.42 -9.67 -4.39
CA ASN A 150 -4.59 -10.86 -4.42
C ASN A 150 -5.29 -12.12 -3.86
N ASN A 151 -6.61 -12.08 -3.59
CA ASN A 151 -7.39 -13.18 -2.99
C ASN A 151 -6.80 -13.70 -1.67
N ILE A 152 -6.30 -12.81 -0.83
CA ILE A 152 -5.73 -13.12 0.49
C ILE A 152 -6.81 -12.97 1.55
N GLU A 153 -6.94 -13.99 2.41
CA GLU A 153 -7.84 -13.93 3.56
C GLU A 153 -7.33 -12.91 4.58
N ILE A 154 -8.22 -12.00 4.97
CA ILE A 154 -7.93 -10.96 5.96
C ILE A 154 -8.21 -11.51 7.36
N ALA A 155 -7.15 -11.67 8.15
CA ALA A 155 -7.26 -12.07 9.54
C ALA A 155 -7.69 -10.87 10.42
N ALA A 156 -8.56 -11.10 11.40
CA ALA A 156 -9.10 -10.03 12.24
C ALA A 156 -8.03 -9.30 13.08
N ASN A 157 -6.99 -10.03 13.50
CA ASN A 157 -5.84 -9.46 14.18
C ASN A 157 -4.98 -8.57 13.25
N ALA A 158 -4.93 -8.81 11.94
CA ALA A 158 -4.21 -7.97 10.99
C ALA A 158 -4.82 -6.57 10.92
N LEU A 159 -6.16 -6.49 10.90
CA LEU A 159 -6.88 -5.23 10.91
C LEU A 159 -6.64 -4.42 12.19
N THR A 160 -6.52 -5.11 13.33
CA THR A 160 -6.23 -4.46 14.61
C THR A 160 -4.81 -3.89 14.61
N ALA A 161 -3.82 -4.69 14.20
CA ALA A 161 -2.42 -4.25 14.08
C ALA A 161 -2.26 -3.06 13.11
N LEU A 162 -2.94 -3.07 11.98
CA LEU A 162 -2.90 -1.96 11.00
C LEU A 162 -3.56 -0.68 11.51
N LYS A 163 -4.65 -0.78 12.28
CA LYS A 163 -5.26 0.38 12.93
C LYS A 163 -4.33 0.99 13.97
N GLU A 164 -3.71 0.17 14.80
CA GLU A 164 -2.74 0.61 15.79
C GLU A 164 -1.50 1.23 15.14
N GLY A 165 -0.98 0.58 14.10
CA GLY A 165 0.12 1.10 13.28
C GLY A 165 -0.21 2.46 12.66
N SER A 166 -1.40 2.62 12.08
CA SER A 166 -1.84 3.90 11.50
C SER A 166 -1.91 5.02 12.54
N VAL A 167 -2.34 4.70 13.77
CA VAL A 167 -2.35 5.65 14.89
C VAL A 167 -0.93 6.06 15.30
N LEU A 168 0.01 5.10 15.34
CA LEU A 168 1.42 5.37 15.65
C LEU A 168 2.07 6.25 14.57
N VAL A 169 1.76 5.98 13.30
CA VAL A 169 2.26 6.77 12.17
C VAL A 169 1.84 8.23 12.34
N ARG A 170 0.54 8.47 12.50
CA ARG A 170 -0.02 9.82 12.69
C ARG A 170 0.55 10.56 13.90
N LYS A 171 0.66 9.90 15.06
CA LYS A 171 1.25 10.50 16.27
C LYS A 171 2.73 10.87 16.08
N SER A 172 3.44 10.17 15.21
CA SER A 172 4.85 10.42 14.95
C SER A 172 5.04 11.55 13.94
N GLU A 173 4.15 11.67 12.96
CA GLU A 173 4.07 12.81 12.04
C GLU A 173 3.83 14.14 12.76
N GLU A 174 2.90 14.15 13.73
CA GLU A 174 2.65 15.31 14.60
C GLU A 174 3.92 15.76 15.37
N LYS A 175 4.89 14.86 15.55
CA LYS A 175 6.15 15.10 16.27
C LYS A 175 7.35 15.24 15.35
N HIS A 176 7.17 15.23 14.02
CA HIS A 176 8.23 15.26 13.01
C HIS A 176 9.32 14.21 13.24
N LYS A 177 8.95 13.01 13.72
CA LYS A 177 9.91 11.91 13.95
C LYS A 177 9.95 10.96 12.76
N GLN A 178 11.13 10.45 12.45
CA GLN A 178 11.29 9.32 11.53
C GLN A 178 10.51 8.12 12.07
N ILE A 179 9.83 7.39 11.18
CA ILE A 179 8.98 6.27 11.56
C ILE A 179 9.62 4.98 11.11
N GLU A 180 9.81 4.09 12.08
CA GLU A 180 10.23 2.71 11.89
C GLU A 180 9.00 1.81 11.89
N LEU A 181 8.74 1.14 10.77
CA LEU A 181 7.68 0.16 10.65
C LEU A 181 8.23 -1.22 11.04
N ASP A 182 7.88 -1.71 12.23
CA ASP A 182 8.23 -3.06 12.64
C ASP A 182 7.26 -4.10 12.09
N LEU A 183 7.70 -4.87 11.09
CA LEU A 183 6.86 -5.88 10.46
C LEU A 183 6.56 -7.07 11.35
N SER A 184 7.32 -7.27 12.45
CA SER A 184 7.06 -8.34 13.44
C SER A 184 5.72 -8.16 14.17
N LEU A 185 5.20 -6.94 14.21
CA LEU A 185 3.94 -6.61 14.88
C LEU A 185 2.71 -7.05 14.07
N PHE A 186 2.90 -7.44 12.81
CA PHE A 186 1.80 -7.83 11.93
C PHE A 186 1.60 -9.34 11.89
N PRO A 187 0.37 -9.83 12.05
CA PRO A 187 0.09 -11.25 12.04
C PRO A 187 0.19 -11.84 10.64
N GLY A 188 0.56 -13.12 10.58
CA GLY A 188 0.73 -13.83 9.31
C GLY A 188 1.88 -13.29 8.46
N ILE A 189 2.82 -12.55 9.07
CA ILE A 189 3.91 -11.86 8.36
C ILE A 189 4.69 -12.78 7.45
N GLN A 190 4.87 -14.06 7.83
CA GLN A 190 5.58 -15.02 7.01
C GLN A 190 4.96 -15.09 5.61
N ASN A 191 3.62 -15.07 5.49
CA ASN A 191 2.90 -15.22 4.23
C ASN A 191 2.51 -13.90 3.56
N GLN A 192 2.53 -12.78 4.30
CA GLN A 192 1.95 -11.52 3.84
C GLN A 192 2.93 -10.34 3.86
N MET A 193 4.23 -10.57 4.11
CA MET A 193 5.24 -9.51 4.17
C MET A 193 5.20 -8.56 2.98
N TYR A 194 5.12 -9.11 1.77
CA TYR A 194 5.00 -8.30 0.55
C TYR A 194 3.79 -7.35 0.57
N ILE A 195 2.64 -7.81 1.06
CA ILE A 195 1.41 -6.98 1.14
C ILE A 195 1.56 -5.88 2.18
N TYR A 196 2.16 -6.16 3.33
CA TYR A 196 2.42 -5.15 4.35
C TYR A 196 3.42 -4.09 3.86
N LEU A 197 4.47 -4.50 3.16
CA LEU A 197 5.42 -3.58 2.53
C LEU A 197 4.74 -2.71 1.46
N LYS A 198 3.97 -3.31 0.55
CA LYS A 198 3.19 -2.57 -0.43
C LYS A 198 2.20 -1.61 0.22
N THR A 199 1.62 -1.99 1.35
CA THR A 199 0.74 -1.12 2.14
C THR A 199 1.48 0.09 2.69
N ALA A 200 2.71 -0.09 3.19
CA ALA A 200 3.52 0.99 3.74
C ALA A 200 3.92 2.06 2.71
N GLU A 201 3.99 1.72 1.43
CA GLU A 201 4.36 2.65 0.35
C GLU A 201 3.43 3.86 0.22
N ILE A 202 2.21 3.82 0.76
CA ILE A 202 1.30 4.97 0.77
C ILE A 202 1.62 6.01 1.84
N GLU A 203 2.45 5.66 2.82
CA GLU A 203 2.84 6.52 3.94
C GLU A 203 4.30 6.98 3.78
N PRO A 204 4.55 8.16 3.18
CA PRO A 204 5.91 8.65 2.93
C PRO A 204 6.68 8.98 4.21
N SER A 205 6.01 9.02 5.37
CA SER A 205 6.61 9.21 6.68
C SER A 205 7.32 7.96 7.23
N ILE A 206 7.02 6.78 6.67
CA ILE A 206 7.73 5.53 6.96
C ILE A 206 9.05 5.53 6.20
N GLN A 207 10.13 5.79 6.93
CA GLN A 207 11.49 5.87 6.37
C GLN A 207 12.28 4.59 6.59
N LYS A 208 11.94 3.81 7.63
CA LYS A 208 12.64 2.58 7.95
C LYS A 208 11.69 1.41 8.12
N ILE A 209 12.13 0.23 7.69
CA ILE A 209 11.39 -1.03 7.86
C ILE A 209 12.22 -2.01 8.68
N ILE A 210 11.57 -2.75 9.60
CA ILE A 210 12.20 -3.86 10.32
C ILE A 210 11.66 -5.17 9.77
N ILE A 211 12.54 -5.96 9.16
CA ILE A 211 12.23 -7.28 8.58
C ILE A 211 12.48 -8.35 9.65
N PRO A 212 11.44 -9.03 10.17
CA PRO A 212 11.58 -10.06 11.19
C PRO A 212 12.11 -11.38 10.64
N LYS A 213 12.56 -12.26 11.55
CA LYS A 213 12.76 -13.68 11.25
C LYS A 213 11.42 -14.32 10.90
N THR A 214 11.31 -14.87 9.71
CA THR A 214 10.12 -15.58 9.23
C THR A 214 10.26 -17.09 9.28
N GLY A 215 11.50 -17.60 9.24
CA GLY A 215 11.80 -19.03 9.15
C GLY A 215 11.41 -19.66 7.81
N LYS A 216 11.13 -18.85 6.78
CA LYS A 216 10.78 -19.34 5.45
C LYS A 216 12.00 -19.73 4.62
N PRO A 217 11.88 -20.71 3.72
CA PRO A 217 12.85 -20.87 2.65
C PRO A 217 12.75 -19.67 1.70
N LYS A 218 13.91 -19.08 1.36
CA LYS A 218 14.02 -17.92 0.46
C LYS A 218 13.13 -16.73 0.87
N PRO A 219 13.34 -16.16 2.07
CA PRO A 219 12.48 -15.09 2.57
C PRO A 219 12.63 -13.79 1.75
N TRP A 220 13.78 -13.59 1.08
CA TRP A 220 14.14 -12.34 0.39
C TRP A 220 13.56 -12.22 -1.00
N THR A 221 13.41 -13.32 -1.75
CA THR A 221 12.78 -13.31 -3.09
C THR A 221 11.41 -12.62 -3.05
N SER A 222 10.63 -12.83 -1.98
CA SER A 222 9.30 -12.21 -1.83
C SER A 222 9.32 -10.68 -1.68
N LEU A 223 10.48 -10.11 -1.34
CA LEU A 223 10.67 -8.68 -1.07
C LEU A 223 11.27 -7.93 -2.26
N VAL A 224 11.83 -8.65 -3.24
CA VAL A 224 12.40 -8.10 -4.47
C VAL A 224 11.48 -7.06 -5.13
N PRO A 225 10.17 -7.30 -5.32
CA PRO A 225 9.33 -6.33 -6.01
C PRO A 225 9.14 -5.01 -5.23
N HIS A 226 9.20 -5.06 -3.89
CA HIS A 226 9.21 -3.86 -3.06
C HIS A 226 10.49 -3.06 -3.31
N PHE A 227 11.65 -3.69 -3.20
CA PHE A 227 12.95 -3.02 -3.40
C PHE A 227 13.15 -2.47 -4.82
N GLN A 228 12.62 -3.14 -5.84
CA GLN A 228 12.65 -2.68 -7.24
C GLN A 228 11.86 -1.38 -7.48
N SER A 229 10.86 -1.09 -6.64
CA SER A 229 9.94 0.04 -6.85
C SER A 229 9.91 1.06 -5.70
N ASN A 230 10.56 0.76 -4.57
CA ASN A 230 10.60 1.62 -3.40
C ASN A 230 11.26 2.97 -3.71
N ASP A 231 10.59 4.05 -3.33
CA ASP A 231 11.07 5.43 -3.43
C ASP A 231 10.82 6.24 -2.14
N THR A 232 10.46 5.58 -1.04
CA THR A 232 10.16 6.22 0.26
C THR A 232 11.07 5.74 1.37
N VAL A 233 11.26 4.43 1.52
CA VAL A 233 12.10 3.82 2.57
C VAL A 233 13.58 4.10 2.30
N ASP A 234 14.28 4.60 3.30
CA ASP A 234 15.72 4.89 3.28
C ASP A 234 16.57 3.93 4.12
N GLY A 235 15.96 3.17 5.04
CA GLY A 235 16.67 2.23 5.88
C GLY A 235 15.97 0.90 6.11
N VAL A 236 16.77 -0.16 6.20
CA VAL A 236 16.30 -1.53 6.43
C VAL A 236 16.98 -2.10 7.66
N ILE A 237 16.20 -2.58 8.63
CA ILE A 237 16.69 -3.34 9.79
C ILE A 237 16.33 -4.81 9.57
N CYS A 238 17.32 -5.63 9.26
CA CYS A 238 17.17 -7.05 8.97
C CYS A 238 17.41 -7.85 10.24
N LYS A 239 16.38 -8.57 10.71
CA LYS A 239 16.52 -9.65 11.71
C LYS A 239 16.54 -11.03 11.07
N GLU A 240 16.09 -11.14 9.82
CA GLU A 240 16.07 -12.39 9.04
C GLU A 240 17.49 -12.88 8.69
N ILE A 241 17.62 -14.18 8.46
CA ILE A 241 18.87 -14.81 8.00
C ILE A 241 19.17 -14.39 6.55
N ILE A 242 20.41 -13.98 6.28
CA ILE A 242 20.85 -13.69 4.91
C ILE A 242 21.17 -15.01 4.19
N SER A 243 20.28 -15.40 3.29
CA SER A 243 20.41 -16.59 2.43
C SER A 243 20.81 -16.21 1.00
N GLU A 244 21.04 -17.22 0.15
CA GLU A 244 21.47 -17.06 -1.25
C GLU A 244 20.58 -16.09 -2.06
N ASP A 245 19.28 -16.07 -1.80
CA ASP A 245 18.30 -15.23 -2.49
C ASP A 245 18.36 -13.75 -2.10
N PHE A 246 19.13 -13.38 -1.07
CA PHE A 246 19.34 -11.98 -0.74
C PHE A 246 20.04 -11.21 -1.86
N ILE A 247 20.79 -11.89 -2.73
CA ILE A 247 21.42 -11.25 -3.89
C ILE A 247 20.37 -10.60 -4.82
N GLU A 248 19.17 -11.17 -4.93
CA GLU A 248 18.09 -10.62 -5.74
C GLU A 248 17.62 -9.26 -5.19
N VAL A 249 17.67 -9.07 -3.86
CA VAL A 249 17.38 -7.78 -3.21
C VAL A 249 18.48 -6.77 -3.50
N VAL A 250 19.75 -7.18 -3.46
CA VAL A 250 20.89 -6.32 -3.81
C VAL A 250 20.75 -5.84 -5.26
N GLU A 251 20.45 -6.74 -6.20
CA GLU A 251 20.22 -6.40 -7.60
C GLU A 251 19.00 -5.49 -7.78
N ALA A 252 17.90 -5.74 -7.07
CA ALA A 252 16.71 -4.90 -7.09
C ALA A 252 17.01 -3.46 -6.68
N ILE A 253 17.77 -3.27 -5.61
CA ILE A 253 18.17 -1.95 -5.12
C ILE A 253 19.10 -1.28 -6.13
N SER A 254 20.11 -2.00 -6.63
CA SER A 254 21.08 -1.46 -7.58
C SER A 254 20.44 -1.01 -8.90
N ASN A 255 19.39 -1.70 -9.35
CA ASN A 255 18.68 -1.37 -10.59
C ASN A 255 17.60 -0.30 -10.41
N ASN A 256 17.21 0.01 -9.17
CA ASN A 256 16.22 1.03 -8.88
C ASN A 256 16.86 2.42 -8.75
N SER A 257 16.91 3.16 -9.87
CA SER A 257 17.42 4.54 -9.92
C SER A 257 16.72 5.55 -8.99
N LYS A 258 15.54 5.21 -8.46
CA LYS A 258 14.77 6.03 -7.52
C LYS A 258 14.88 5.56 -6.08
N SER A 259 15.63 4.49 -5.82
CA SER A 259 15.80 3.94 -4.48
C SER A 259 16.38 4.99 -3.55
N LYS A 260 15.72 5.18 -2.41
CA LYS A 260 16.22 6.01 -1.30
C LYS A 260 17.00 5.22 -0.27
N ILE A 261 17.09 3.89 -0.43
CA ILE A 261 17.75 3.02 0.54
C ILE A 261 19.23 3.36 0.58
N ASN A 262 19.66 3.82 1.74
CA ASN A 262 21.03 4.21 2.02
C ASN A 262 21.61 3.52 3.27
N SER A 263 20.76 2.83 4.05
CA SER A 263 21.19 2.18 5.27
C SER A 263 20.64 0.76 5.44
N PHE A 264 21.52 -0.14 5.87
CA PHE A 264 21.16 -1.49 6.31
C PHE A 264 21.68 -1.73 7.72
N THR A 265 20.85 -2.32 8.58
CA THR A 265 21.24 -2.79 9.91
C THR A 265 20.94 -4.27 10.01
N PHE A 266 21.97 -5.09 10.15
CA PHE A 266 21.81 -6.52 10.42
C PHE A 266 21.81 -6.73 11.93
N GLN A 267 20.71 -7.23 12.48
CA GLN A 267 20.49 -7.38 13.91
C GLN A 267 20.17 -8.82 14.26
N ASP A 268 20.95 -9.41 15.16
CA ASP A 268 20.80 -10.80 15.61
C ASP A 268 20.72 -11.81 14.44
N THR A 269 21.42 -11.51 13.35
CA THR A 269 21.50 -12.31 12.12
C THR A 269 22.77 -13.15 12.14
N SER A 270 22.73 -14.37 11.61
CA SER A 270 23.93 -15.19 11.40
C SER A 270 24.41 -15.07 9.95
N PHE A 271 25.72 -14.96 9.74
CA PHE A 271 26.31 -14.93 8.40
C PHE A 271 26.95 -16.28 8.02
N THR A 272 26.70 -16.72 6.79
CA THR A 272 27.47 -17.76 6.07
C THR A 272 28.47 -17.10 5.12
N GLU A 273 29.42 -17.86 4.55
CA GLU A 273 30.31 -17.34 3.51
C GLU A 273 29.55 -16.74 2.31
N ASP A 274 28.50 -17.43 1.85
CA ASP A 274 27.67 -16.94 0.75
C ASP A 274 26.96 -15.62 1.11
N SER A 275 26.53 -15.48 2.37
CA SER A 275 25.92 -14.23 2.83
C SER A 275 26.90 -13.05 2.84
N LEU A 276 28.19 -13.30 3.11
CA LEU A 276 29.22 -12.27 3.07
C LEU A 276 29.39 -11.73 1.65
N ILE A 277 29.32 -12.59 0.63
CA ILE A 277 29.37 -12.16 -0.79
C ILE A 277 28.23 -11.19 -1.09
N SER A 278 27.00 -11.51 -0.67
CA SER A 278 25.86 -10.64 -0.88
C SER A 278 26.00 -9.30 -0.14
N ILE A 279 26.56 -9.29 1.07
CA ILE A 279 26.84 -8.05 1.82
C ILE A 279 27.92 -7.21 1.12
N ILE A 280 28.97 -7.84 0.60
CA ILE A 280 30.01 -7.15 -0.18
C ILE A 280 29.41 -6.50 -1.43
N ASN A 281 28.47 -7.18 -2.09
CA ASN A 281 27.77 -6.59 -3.25
C ASN A 281 26.84 -5.44 -2.83
N LEU A 282 26.20 -5.54 -1.66
CA LEU A 282 25.42 -4.46 -1.08
C LEU A 282 26.27 -3.22 -0.76
N ILE A 283 27.45 -3.39 -0.16
CA ILE A 283 28.43 -2.32 0.13
C ILE A 283 28.79 -1.57 -1.17
N LYS A 284 28.90 -2.27 -2.30
CA LYS A 284 29.29 -1.66 -3.58
C LYS A 284 28.18 -0.84 -4.23
N ILE A 285 26.94 -0.89 -3.73
CA ILE A 285 25.85 -0.06 -4.26
C ILE A 285 26.11 1.40 -3.89
N LYS A 286 26.21 2.26 -4.90
CA LYS A 286 26.59 3.68 -4.79
C LYS A 286 25.79 4.49 -3.75
N ASN A 287 24.52 4.15 -3.54
CA ASN A 287 23.63 4.90 -2.65
C ASN A 287 23.66 4.40 -1.20
N ILE A 288 24.43 3.35 -0.89
CA ILE A 288 24.54 2.80 0.47
C ILE A 288 25.65 3.54 1.23
N ASP A 289 25.24 4.30 2.24
CA ASP A 289 26.13 5.13 3.05
C ASP A 289 26.44 4.49 4.41
N SER A 290 25.57 3.59 4.89
CA SER A 290 25.67 2.99 6.21
C SER A 290 25.31 1.52 6.22
N ILE A 291 26.20 0.71 6.79
CA ILE A 291 25.91 -0.66 7.16
C ILE A 291 26.26 -0.83 8.63
N SER A 292 25.29 -1.29 9.41
CA SER A 292 25.43 -1.59 10.83
C SER A 292 25.28 -3.09 11.05
N ILE A 293 26.14 -3.65 11.89
CA ILE A 293 26.10 -5.06 12.25
C ILE A 293 26.05 -5.16 13.77
N LEU A 294 24.91 -5.60 14.29
CA LEU A 294 24.60 -5.63 15.72
C LEU A 294 24.46 -7.09 16.17
N SER A 295 25.36 -7.55 17.03
CA SER A 295 25.33 -8.89 17.62
C SER A 295 25.23 -10.03 16.58
N SER A 296 25.87 -9.85 15.42
CA SER A 296 25.62 -10.72 14.25
C SER A 296 26.89 -11.28 13.59
N ILE A 297 28.10 -10.83 13.96
CA ILE A 297 29.34 -11.17 13.22
C ILE A 297 30.44 -11.70 14.12
N GLU A 298 31.10 -12.76 13.65
CA GLU A 298 32.29 -13.32 14.27
C GLU A 298 33.57 -12.64 13.74
N ALA A 299 34.66 -12.67 14.51
CA ALA A 299 35.92 -12.00 14.13
C ALA A 299 36.44 -12.37 12.72
N PRO A 300 36.49 -13.65 12.31
CA PRO A 300 36.98 -14.01 10.97
C PRO A 300 36.10 -13.48 9.83
N GLN A 301 34.80 -13.31 10.08
CA GLN A 301 33.86 -12.76 9.10
C GLN A 301 34.04 -11.24 8.98
N PHE A 302 34.29 -10.57 10.10
CA PHE A 302 34.57 -9.14 10.13
C PHE A 302 35.85 -8.81 9.36
N GLU A 303 36.92 -9.59 9.53
CA GLU A 303 38.18 -9.43 8.81
C GLU A 303 37.99 -9.47 7.28
N LYS A 304 37.03 -10.26 6.79
CA LYS A 304 36.68 -10.33 5.35
C LYS A 304 35.91 -9.11 4.86
N LEU A 305 35.05 -8.52 5.69
CA LEU A 305 34.24 -7.35 5.29
C LEU A 305 35.00 -6.03 5.45
N ALA A 306 35.90 -5.93 6.44
CA ALA A 306 36.58 -4.69 6.81
C ALA A 306 37.25 -3.94 5.63
N PRO A 307 37.96 -4.61 4.69
CA PRO A 307 38.57 -3.92 3.55
C PRO A 307 37.54 -3.20 2.66
N HIS A 308 36.35 -3.77 2.51
CA HIS A 308 35.31 -3.21 1.63
C HIS A 308 34.65 -1.95 2.20
N PHE A 309 34.68 -1.76 3.52
CA PHE A 309 34.16 -0.54 4.15
C PHE A 309 35.13 0.64 4.01
N ALA A 310 36.44 0.38 4.07
CA ALA A 310 37.47 1.40 3.92
C ALA A 310 37.44 2.07 2.53
N ASP A 311 37.09 1.29 1.50
CA ASP A 311 37.07 1.75 0.11
C ASP A 311 35.88 2.66 -0.24
N GLN A 312 34.80 2.67 0.58
CA GLN A 312 33.51 3.28 0.20
C GLN A 312 33.08 4.45 1.11
N SER A 313 33.91 4.88 2.07
CA SER A 313 33.50 5.87 3.11
C SER A 313 32.23 5.48 3.88
N ILE A 314 31.88 4.19 3.91
CA ILE A 314 30.69 3.69 4.58
C ILE A 314 30.91 3.72 6.09
N LYS A 315 29.93 4.27 6.82
CA LYS A 315 29.96 4.24 8.27
C LYS A 315 29.63 2.84 8.76
N LEU A 316 30.65 2.18 9.31
CA LEU A 316 30.50 0.93 10.04
C LEU A 316 30.37 1.23 11.54
N SER A 317 29.21 0.92 12.10
CA SER A 317 29.05 0.85 13.55
C SER A 317 28.85 -0.61 13.94
N SER A 318 29.84 -1.18 14.62
CA SER A 318 29.69 -2.41 15.40
C SER A 318 29.54 -2.05 16.86
N LEU A 319 28.43 -2.43 17.46
CA LEU A 319 28.26 -2.43 18.92
C LEU A 319 28.51 -3.85 19.40
N ASN A 320 29.77 -4.26 19.40
CA ASN A 320 30.15 -5.43 20.17
C ASN A 320 30.42 -4.95 21.59
N ASN A 321 29.52 -5.26 22.52
CA ASN A 321 29.85 -5.32 23.93
C ASN A 321 30.87 -6.46 24.08
N TYR A 322 32.16 -6.13 23.99
CA TYR A 322 33.21 -6.97 24.55
C TYR A 322 33.31 -6.73 26.05
#